data_AF-A0A0C9RXC1-F1
#
_entry.id   AF-A0A0C9RXC1-F1
#
_cell.length_a   1.000
_cell.length_b   1.000
_cell.length_c   1.000
_cell.angle_alpha   90.00
_cell.angle_beta   90.00
_cell.angle_gamma   90.00
#
_symmetry.space_group_name_H-M   'P 1'
#
loop_
_entity.id
_entity.type
_entity.pdbx_description
1 polymer ?
#
loop_
_entity_poly.entity_id
_entity_poly.type
_entity_poly.pdbx_seq_one_letter_code
_entity_poly.pdbx_strand_id
1 'polypeptide(L)'
;MRTSKMLILSATFFYTGLELSFFSGVYGSCLGFTKSFGKDSSKFLGINGLLIGAGEITGGLLFSILGKRTNKAGRDPIILLGYLVHIAAFYTIFINLPANSPLGPTSEPAYITSNLYLAFVGSFLLGFGDSCYNTQIYSILGFVYSEDSAPAFAIFKFIQAI
;
A
#
# COMPACT_ATOMS: atom_id res chain seq x y z
N MET A 1 19.97 5.75 20.12
CA MET A 1 18.92 5.09 19.30
C MET A 1 19.27 3.70 18.74
N ARG A 2 20.25 2.96 19.27
CA ARG A 2 20.34 1.50 19.01
C ARG A 2 19.41 0.78 19.98
N THR A 3 18.12 0.75 19.66
CA THR A 3 17.14 -0.03 20.42
C THR A 3 16.67 -1.19 19.56
N SER A 4 16.60 -2.41 20.13
CA SER A 4 16.14 -3.59 19.39
C SER A 4 14.74 -3.39 18.79
N LYS A 5 13.91 -2.55 19.43
CA LYS A 5 12.60 -2.13 18.93
C LYS A 5 12.69 -1.36 17.61
N MET A 6 13.61 -0.40 17.50
CA MET A 6 13.78 0.38 16.27
C MET A 6 14.26 -0.52 15.12
N LEU A 7 15.16 -1.48 15.39
CA LEU A 7 15.62 -2.44 14.38
C LEU A 7 14.49 -3.31 13.82
N ILE A 8 13.58 -3.77 14.67
CA ILE A 8 12.39 -4.54 14.22
C ILE A 8 11.47 -3.64 13.39
N LEU A 9 11.23 -2.41 13.84
CA LEU A 9 10.40 -1.45 13.10
C LEU A 9 11.02 -1.05 11.75
N SER A 10 12.35 -0.99 11.65
CA SER A 10 13.05 -0.73 10.39
C SER A 10 12.68 -1.71 9.29
N ALA A 11 12.45 -3.00 9.61
CA ALA A 11 11.98 -3.98 8.63
C ALA A 11 10.58 -3.64 8.11
N THR A 12 9.69 -3.15 8.98
CA THR A 12 8.36 -2.67 8.58
C THR A 12 8.44 -1.40 7.75
N PHE A 13 9.32 -0.46 8.09
CA PHE A 13 9.51 0.78 7.33
C PHE A 13 10.01 0.50 5.91
N PHE A 14 10.93 -0.43 5.78
CA PHE A 14 11.44 -0.88 4.49
C PHE A 14 10.33 -1.52 3.65
N TYR A 15 9.51 -2.38 4.26
CA TYR A 15 8.33 -2.95 3.60
C TYR A 15 7.38 -1.87 3.07
N THR A 16 7.05 -0.85 3.88
CA THR A 16 6.20 0.26 3.42
C THR A 16 6.85 1.10 2.32
N GLY A 17 8.19 1.18 2.26
CA GLY A 17 8.90 1.84 1.16
C GLY A 17 8.79 1.05 -0.15
N LEU A 18 8.95 -0.27 -0.09
CA LEU A 18 8.75 -1.16 -1.23
C LEU A 18 7.31 -1.09 -1.77
N GLU A 19 6.35 -1.10 -0.86
CA GLU A 19 4.93 -1.06 -1.20
C GLU A 19 4.53 0.31 -1.80
N LEU A 20 4.97 1.41 -1.19
CA LEU A 20 4.83 2.76 -1.75
C LEU A 20 5.40 2.86 -3.16
N SER A 21 6.62 2.35 -3.36
CA SER A 21 7.28 2.33 -4.68
C SER A 21 6.49 1.52 -5.71
N PHE A 22 5.90 0.40 -5.27
CA PHE A 22 5.11 -0.47 -6.12
C PHE A 22 3.83 0.22 -6.60
N PHE A 23 2.97 0.73 -5.70
CA PHE A 23 1.68 1.27 -6.14
C PHE A 23 1.78 2.62 -6.84
N SER A 24 2.79 3.43 -6.49
CA SER A 24 2.98 4.77 -7.07
C SER A 24 3.67 4.74 -8.44
N GLY A 25 4.55 3.76 -8.69
CA GLY A 25 5.30 3.66 -9.95
C GLY A 25 4.94 2.45 -10.82
N VAL A 26 4.98 1.25 -10.24
CA VAL A 26 4.88 -0.01 -10.99
C VAL A 26 3.43 -0.32 -11.36
N TYR A 27 2.53 -0.23 -10.39
CA TYR A 27 1.15 -0.69 -10.56
C TYR A 27 0.38 0.16 -11.57
N GLY A 28 0.50 1.48 -11.48
CA GLY A 28 -0.09 2.41 -12.45
C GLY A 28 0.40 2.16 -13.89
N SER A 29 1.69 1.84 -14.05
CA SER A 29 2.27 1.48 -15.35
C SER A 29 1.64 0.20 -15.91
N CYS A 30 1.42 -0.81 -15.07
CA CYS A 30 0.75 -2.05 -15.49
C CYS A 30 -0.65 -1.78 -16.05
N LEU A 31 -1.42 -0.90 -15.40
CA LEU A 31 -2.76 -0.52 -15.85
C LEU A 31 -2.72 0.27 -17.17
N GLY A 32 -1.75 1.17 -17.30
CA GLY A 32 -1.56 1.98 -18.52
C GLY A 32 -1.13 1.16 -19.73
N PHE A 33 -0.31 0.12 -19.51
CA PHE A 33 0.32 -0.66 -20.58
C PHE A 33 -0.39 -1.96 -20.94
N THR A 34 -1.40 -2.37 -20.17
CA THR A 34 -2.21 -3.55 -20.48
C THR A 34 -3.23 -3.23 -21.59
N LYS A 35 -2.93 -3.61 -22.84
CA LYS A 35 -3.74 -3.25 -24.03
C LYS A 35 -5.14 -3.87 -24.03
N SER A 36 -5.34 -4.98 -23.30
CA SER A 36 -6.66 -5.62 -23.17
C SER A 36 -7.68 -4.75 -22.42
N PHE A 37 -7.24 -3.75 -21.67
CA PHE A 37 -8.13 -2.77 -21.04
C PHE A 37 -8.66 -1.70 -22.01
N GLY A 38 -8.19 -1.68 -23.26
CA GLY A 38 -8.65 -0.80 -24.32
C GLY A 38 -7.56 0.10 -24.89
N LYS A 39 -7.85 0.73 -26.03
CA LYS A 39 -6.90 1.57 -26.78
C LYS A 39 -6.41 2.82 -26.03
N ASP A 40 -7.13 3.19 -24.98
CA ASP A 40 -6.96 4.43 -24.22
C ASP A 40 -6.62 4.11 -22.75
N SER A 41 -5.89 3.01 -22.53
CA SER A 41 -5.55 2.48 -21.20
C SER A 41 -4.67 3.41 -20.38
N SER A 42 -3.91 4.31 -21.01
CA SER A 42 -3.04 5.28 -20.33
C SER A 42 -3.79 6.16 -19.32
N LYS A 43 -5.09 6.43 -19.51
CA LYS A 43 -5.88 7.20 -18.54
C LYS A 43 -6.08 6.48 -17.21
N PHE A 44 -5.95 5.15 -17.20
CA PHE A 44 -6.11 4.35 -15.99
C PHE A 44 -4.98 4.59 -14.98
N LEU A 45 -3.85 5.17 -15.40
CA LEU A 45 -2.81 5.67 -14.49
C LEU A 45 -3.37 6.75 -13.54
N GLY A 46 -4.16 7.70 -14.07
CA GLY A 46 -4.78 8.74 -13.26
C GLY A 46 -5.87 8.17 -12.34
N ILE A 47 -6.70 7.26 -12.87
CA ILE A 47 -7.75 6.59 -12.09
C ILE A 47 -7.14 5.74 -10.96
N ASN A 48 -6.02 5.07 -11.21
CA ASN A 48 -5.27 4.32 -10.20
C ASN A 48 -4.91 5.19 -8.99
N GLY A 49 -4.31 6.36 -9.23
CA GLY A 49 -3.96 7.28 -8.16
C GLY A 49 -5.17 7.75 -7.36
N LEU A 50 -6.30 8.03 -8.02
CA LEU A 50 -7.55 8.40 -7.35
C LEU A 50 -8.08 7.28 -6.46
N LEU A 51 -8.04 6.03 -6.94
CA LEU A 51 -8.54 4.87 -6.18
C LEU A 51 -7.64 4.51 -5.00
N ILE A 52 -6.32 4.60 -5.16
CA ILE A 52 -5.35 4.45 -4.07
C ILE A 52 -5.64 5.50 -3.00
N GLY A 53 -5.72 6.79 -3.37
CA GLY A 53 -6.05 7.86 -2.42
C GLY A 53 -7.41 7.67 -1.75
N ALA A 54 -8.41 7.16 -2.46
CA ALA A 54 -9.70 6.81 -1.86
C ALA A 54 -9.58 5.68 -0.81
N GLY A 55 -8.77 4.66 -1.09
CA GLY A 55 -8.43 3.59 -0.14
C GLY A 55 -7.75 4.14 1.11
N GLU A 56 -6.76 5.02 0.93
CA GLU A 56 -6.01 5.66 2.02
C GLU A 56 -6.92 6.50 2.92
N ILE A 57 -7.75 7.35 2.33
CA ILE A 57 -8.74 8.17 3.05
C ILE A 57 -9.71 7.28 3.82
N THR A 58 -10.18 6.20 3.20
CA THR A 58 -11.13 5.28 3.82
C THR A 58 -10.54 4.62 5.06
N GLY A 59 -9.34 4.03 4.95
CA GLY A 59 -8.69 3.40 6.10
C GLY A 59 -8.30 4.43 7.17
N GLY A 60 -7.75 5.57 6.77
CA GLY A 60 -7.42 6.68 7.68
C GLY A 60 -8.62 7.16 8.49
N LEU A 61 -9.78 7.37 7.85
CA LEU A 61 -11.02 7.78 8.53
C LEU A 61 -11.55 6.66 9.44
N LEU A 62 -11.60 5.43 8.95
CA LEU A 62 -12.08 4.29 9.75
C LEU A 62 -11.27 4.16 11.04
N PHE A 63 -9.94 4.19 10.97
CA PHE A 63 -9.11 4.01 12.16
C PHE A 63 -8.97 5.27 13.02
N SER A 64 -9.14 6.47 12.44
CA SER A 64 -9.21 7.71 13.23
C SER A 64 -10.49 7.79 14.05
N ILE A 65 -11.65 7.44 13.46
CA ILE A 65 -12.96 7.49 14.13
C ILE A 65 -13.11 6.30 15.09
N LEU A 66 -12.72 5.09 14.66
CA LEU A 66 -12.80 3.89 15.48
C LEU A 66 -11.66 3.79 16.50
N GLY A 67 -10.64 4.66 16.45
CA GLY A 67 -9.49 4.67 17.36
C GLY A 67 -9.84 4.53 18.84
N LYS A 68 -10.98 5.12 19.28
CA LYS A 68 -11.48 5.00 20.66
C LYS A 68 -12.01 3.59 20.99
N ARG A 69 -12.55 2.85 20.02
CA ARG A 69 -13.03 1.46 20.15
C ARG A 69 -11.93 0.44 19.85
N THR A 70 -11.07 0.66 18.85
CA THR A 70 -9.93 -0.20 18.55
C THR A 70 -8.83 -0.11 19.60
N ASN A 71 -8.73 0.97 20.39
CA ASN A 71 -7.82 1.02 21.55
C ASN A 71 -8.06 -0.11 22.56
N LYS A 72 -9.29 -0.64 22.67
CA LYS A 72 -9.58 -1.81 23.52
C LYS A 72 -9.00 -3.12 22.96
N ALA A 73 -8.85 -3.22 21.65
CA ALA A 73 -8.35 -4.41 20.96
C ALA A 73 -6.85 -4.30 20.61
N GLY A 74 -6.22 -3.15 20.86
CA GLY A 74 -4.82 -2.89 20.54
C GLY A 74 -4.58 -2.51 19.08
N ARG A 75 -3.30 -2.41 18.70
CA ARG A 75 -2.84 -2.01 17.35
C ARG A 75 -2.78 -3.19 16.38
N ASP A 76 -2.53 -4.38 16.90
CA ASP A 76 -2.26 -5.61 16.14
C ASP A 76 -3.38 -6.00 15.16
N PRO A 77 -4.69 -5.87 15.48
CA PRO A 77 -5.75 -6.22 14.54
C PRO A 77 -5.74 -5.36 13.27
N ILE A 78 -5.33 -4.10 13.37
CA ILE A 78 -5.28 -3.18 12.22
C ILE A 78 -4.10 -3.53 11.31
N ILE A 79 -2.95 -3.87 11.91
CA ILE A 79 -1.78 -4.33 11.16
C ILE A 79 -2.09 -5.65 10.44
N LEU A 80 -2.74 -6.59 11.13
CA LEU A 80 -3.13 -7.89 10.55
C LEU A 80 -4.15 -7.71 9.41
N LEU A 81 -5.10 -6.80 9.55
CA LEU A 81 -6.04 -6.45 8.47
C LEU A 81 -5.29 -5.90 7.25
N GLY A 82 -4.38 -4.95 7.46
CA GLY A 82 -3.54 -4.40 6.38
C GLY A 82 -2.74 -5.49 5.66
N TYR A 83 -2.14 -6.40 6.43
CA TYR A 83 -1.40 -7.55 5.90
C TYR A 83 -2.28 -8.45 5.01
N LEU A 84 -3.46 -8.84 5.48
CA LEU A 84 -4.38 -9.68 4.72
C LEU A 84 -4.90 -8.98 3.46
N VAL A 85 -5.19 -7.68 3.56
CA VAL A 85 -5.60 -6.85 2.43
C VAL A 85 -4.49 -6.78 1.38
N HIS A 86 -3.24 -6.55 1.78
CA HIS A 86 -2.10 -6.54 0.86
C HIS A 86 -1.88 -7.90 0.20
N ILE A 87 -2.00 -9.02 0.93
CA ILE A 87 -1.93 -10.34 0.31
C ILE A 87 -3.00 -10.51 -0.76
N ALA A 88 -4.24 -10.15 -0.47
CA ALA A 88 -5.34 -10.23 -1.43
C ALA A 88 -5.07 -9.32 -2.65
N ALA A 89 -4.60 -8.09 -2.43
CA ALA A 89 -4.25 -7.15 -3.49
C ALA A 89 -3.13 -7.71 -4.37
N PHE A 90 -1.99 -8.11 -3.81
CA PHE A 90 -0.86 -8.63 -4.58
C PHE A 90 -1.20 -9.92 -5.31
N TYR A 91 -1.98 -10.82 -4.69
CA TYR A 91 -2.41 -12.05 -5.35
C TYR A 91 -3.34 -11.78 -6.54
N THR A 92 -4.32 -10.88 -6.37
CA THR A 92 -5.22 -10.50 -7.46
C THR A 92 -4.48 -9.79 -8.59
N ILE A 93 -3.49 -8.95 -8.27
CA ILE A 93 -2.60 -8.31 -9.24
C ILE A 93 -1.80 -9.34 -10.03
N PHE A 94 -1.17 -10.28 -9.32
CA PHE A 94 -0.35 -11.33 -9.92
C PHE A 94 -1.11 -12.16 -10.95
N ILE A 95 -2.37 -12.55 -10.66
CA ILE A 95 -3.15 -13.36 -11.59
C ILE A 95 -3.75 -12.54 -12.74
N ASN A 96 -4.08 -11.27 -12.51
CA ASN A 96 -4.90 -10.45 -13.41
C ASN A 96 -4.09 -9.65 -14.45
N LEU A 97 -2.81 -9.34 -14.17
CA LEU A 97 -1.99 -8.49 -15.02
C LEU A 97 -0.85 -9.25 -15.74
N PRO A 98 -0.53 -8.89 -16.99
CA PRO A 98 0.57 -9.51 -17.73
C PRO A 98 1.93 -9.22 -17.07
N ALA A 99 2.84 -10.20 -17.04
CA ALA A 99 4.14 -10.04 -16.39
C ALA A 99 4.99 -8.89 -16.96
N ASN A 100 4.88 -8.62 -18.27
CA ASN A 100 5.61 -7.54 -18.94
C ASN A 100 4.86 -6.20 -18.95
N SER A 101 3.67 -6.09 -18.35
CA SER A 101 2.93 -4.82 -18.27
C SER A 101 3.63 -3.69 -17.51
N PRO A 102 4.56 -3.93 -16.56
CA PRO A 102 5.36 -2.84 -15.99
C PRO A 102 6.36 -2.21 -16.98
N LEU A 103 6.83 -2.97 -17.98
CA LEU A 103 7.96 -2.60 -18.83
C LEU A 103 7.53 -1.83 -20.09
N GLY A 104 6.32 -2.07 -20.57
CA GLY A 104 5.80 -1.37 -21.74
C GLY A 104 4.48 -1.94 -22.26
N PRO A 105 3.87 -1.29 -23.25
CA PRO A 105 2.55 -1.68 -23.79
C PRO A 105 2.51 -3.12 -24.30
N THR A 106 1.73 -3.99 -23.66
CA THR A 106 1.70 -5.43 -23.92
C THR A 106 0.31 -5.95 -24.25
N SER A 107 0.27 -6.98 -25.09
CA SER A 107 -0.92 -7.78 -25.41
C SER A 107 -0.77 -9.22 -24.90
N GLU A 108 0.26 -9.49 -24.10
CA GLU A 108 0.48 -10.80 -23.52
C GLU A 108 -0.64 -11.18 -22.55
N PRO A 109 -0.95 -12.48 -22.43
CA PRO A 109 -1.93 -12.95 -21.48
C PRO A 109 -1.41 -12.85 -20.03
N ALA A 110 -2.34 -12.65 -19.09
CA ALA A 110 -2.12 -12.93 -17.68
C ALA A 110 -2.59 -14.37 -17.36
N TYR A 111 -2.54 -14.78 -16.09
CA TYR A 111 -3.02 -16.11 -15.67
C TYR A 111 -4.54 -16.25 -15.84
N ILE A 112 -5.28 -15.15 -15.64
CA ILE A 112 -6.70 -15.05 -16.00
C ILE A 112 -6.88 -13.99 -17.09
N THR A 113 -8.05 -13.96 -17.74
CA THR A 113 -8.40 -12.85 -18.62
C THR A 113 -8.38 -11.55 -17.84
N SER A 114 -7.48 -10.63 -18.21
CA SER A 114 -7.30 -9.36 -17.52
C SER A 114 -8.62 -8.60 -17.41
N ASN A 115 -8.99 -8.30 -16.17
CA ASN A 115 -10.22 -7.62 -15.81
C ASN A 115 -9.89 -6.25 -15.18
N LEU A 116 -10.36 -5.18 -15.83
CA LEU A 116 -10.10 -3.81 -15.40
C LEU A 116 -10.69 -3.50 -14.03
N TYR A 117 -11.90 -3.99 -13.73
CA TYR A 117 -12.55 -3.75 -12.45
C TYR A 117 -11.80 -4.43 -11.30
N LEU A 118 -11.29 -5.65 -11.53
CA LEU A 118 -10.45 -6.33 -10.54
C LEU A 118 -9.15 -5.56 -10.28
N ALA A 119 -8.58 -4.95 -11.33
CA ALA A 119 -7.44 -4.06 -11.20
C ALA A 119 -7.78 -2.80 -10.38
N PHE A 120 -8.93 -2.17 -10.62
CA PHE A 120 -9.36 -1.02 -9.82
C PHE A 120 -9.64 -1.37 -8.35
N VAL A 121 -10.19 -2.55 -8.08
CA VAL A 121 -10.29 -3.07 -6.71
C VAL A 121 -8.88 -3.21 -6.10
N GLY A 122 -7.92 -3.73 -6.87
CA GLY A 122 -6.51 -3.77 -6.47
C GLY A 122 -5.95 -2.39 -6.08
N SER A 123 -6.18 -1.35 -6.90
CA SER A 123 -5.78 0.02 -6.59
C SER A 123 -6.32 0.49 -5.25
N PHE A 124 -7.60 0.28 -4.99
CA PHE A 124 -8.23 0.66 -3.73
C PHE A 124 -7.67 -0.13 -2.54
N LEU A 125 -7.48 -1.45 -2.69
CA LEU A 125 -6.97 -2.31 -1.62
C LEU A 125 -5.53 -1.97 -1.24
N LEU A 126 -4.68 -1.60 -2.21
CA LEU A 126 -3.32 -1.12 -1.95
C LEU A 126 -3.35 0.12 -1.04
N GLY A 127 -4.07 1.18 -1.42
CA GLY A 127 -4.18 2.38 -0.59
C GLY A 127 -4.84 2.13 0.78
N PHE A 128 -5.83 1.24 0.84
CA PHE A 128 -6.43 0.85 2.11
C PHE A 128 -5.42 0.15 3.04
N GLY A 129 -4.64 -0.80 2.51
CA GLY A 129 -3.61 -1.50 3.27
C GLY A 129 -2.46 -0.58 3.70
N ASP A 130 -2.01 0.33 2.82
CA ASP A 130 -1.01 1.37 3.14
C ASP A 130 -1.45 2.17 4.37
N SER A 131 -2.70 2.66 4.38
CA SER A 131 -3.21 3.43 5.51
C SER A 131 -3.28 2.63 6.81
N CYS A 132 -3.51 1.31 6.74
CA CYS A 132 -3.45 0.44 7.91
C CYS A 132 -2.04 0.46 8.53
N TYR A 133 -1.00 0.29 7.70
CA TYR A 133 0.39 0.28 8.17
C TYR A 133 0.84 1.67 8.64
N ASN A 134 0.70 2.70 7.81
CA ASN A 134 1.17 4.03 8.13
C ASN A 134 0.52 4.57 9.41
N THR A 135 -0.81 4.45 9.55
CA THR A 135 -1.51 4.91 10.76
C THR A 135 -0.94 4.26 12.03
N GLN A 136 -0.65 2.96 11.99
CA GLN A 136 -0.09 2.25 13.14
C GLN A 136 1.39 2.60 13.37
N ILE A 137 2.18 2.82 12.33
CA ILE A 137 3.56 3.30 12.44
C ILE A 137 3.59 4.67 13.13
N TYR A 138 2.80 5.64 12.68
CA TYR A 138 2.71 6.96 13.32
C TYR A 138 2.29 6.84 14.79
N SER A 139 1.31 5.98 15.10
CA SER A 139 0.86 5.72 16.47
C SER A 139 1.95 5.10 17.36
N ILE A 140 2.69 4.11 16.85
CA ILE A 140 3.76 3.43 17.59
C ILE A 140 4.91 4.39 17.85
N LEU A 141 5.34 5.14 16.84
CA LEU A 141 6.45 6.09 16.99
C LEU A 141 6.09 7.22 17.97
N GLY A 142 4.88 7.79 17.84
CA GLY A 142 4.41 8.83 18.75
C GLY A 142 4.24 8.38 20.20
N PHE A 143 4.01 7.08 20.43
CA PHE A 143 3.85 6.53 21.78
C PHE A 143 5.16 6.00 22.39
N VAL A 144 5.93 5.20 21.64
CA VAL A 144 7.14 4.53 22.16
C VAL A 144 8.33 5.50 22.22
N TYR A 145 8.38 6.47 21.32
CA TYR A 145 9.44 7.46 21.22
C TYR A 145 8.88 8.87 21.47
N SER A 146 7.94 9.04 22.40
CA SER A 146 7.29 10.33 22.65
C SER A 146 8.27 11.45 23.00
N GLU A 147 9.34 11.13 23.73
CA GLU A 147 10.40 12.09 24.12
C GLU A 147 11.39 12.38 22.99
N ASP A 148 11.62 11.40 22.10
CA ASP A 148 12.59 11.45 20.99
C ASP A 148 11.91 11.23 19.62
N SER A 149 10.73 11.83 19.43
CA SER A 149 9.87 11.49 18.29
C SER A 149 10.46 11.94 16.96
N ALA A 150 11.04 13.14 16.89
CA ALA A 150 11.62 13.67 15.66
C ALA A 150 12.73 12.77 15.09
N PRO A 151 13.74 12.33 15.86
CA PRO A 151 14.71 11.33 15.39
C PRO A 151 14.07 10.01 14.96
N ALA A 152 13.04 9.54 15.66
CA ALA A 152 12.36 8.28 15.31
C ALA A 152 11.62 8.37 13.97
N PHE A 153 10.94 9.49 13.73
CA PHE A 153 10.32 9.79 12.43
C PHE A 153 11.35 10.00 11.32
N ALA A 154 12.51 10.58 11.63
CA ALA A 154 13.59 10.73 10.66
C ALA A 154 14.12 9.35 10.19
N ILE A 155 14.31 8.39 11.09
CA ILE A 155 14.70 7.02 10.73
C ILE A 155 13.60 6.36 9.88
N PHE A 156 12.34 6.50 10.27
CA PHE A 156 11.22 5.97 9.48
C PHE A 156 11.24 6.48 8.05
N LYS A 157 11.30 7.80 7.86
CA LYS A 157 11.30 8.41 6.53
C LYS A 157 12.56 8.10 5.74
N PHE A 158 13.72 8.03 6.40
CA PHE A 158 14.96 7.63 5.76
C PHE A 158 14.86 6.22 5.18
N ILE A 159 14.38 5.24 5.97
CA ILE A 159 14.29 3.84 5.52
C ILE A 159 13.17 3.66 4.48
N GLN A 160 12.04 4.36 4.64
CA GLN A 160 10.93 4.31 3.69
C GLN A 160 11.30 4.89 2.31
N ALA A 161 12.29 5.78 2.25
CA ALA A 161 12.73 6.44 1.02
C ALA A 161 13.85 5.68 0.26
N ILE A 162 14.34 4.56 0.79
CA ILE A 162 15.29 3.66 0.11
C ILE A 162 14.53 2.84 -0.93
#